data_AF-A0A0R3PZ74-F1
#
_entry.id   AF-A0A0R3PZ74-F1
#
_cell.length_a   1.000
_cell.length_b   1.000
_cell.length_c   1.000
_cell.angle_alpha   90.00
_cell.angle_beta   90.00
_cell.angle_gamma   90.00
#
_symmetry.space_group_name_H-M   'P 1'
#
loop_
_entity.id
_entity.type
_entity.pdbx_description
1 polymer ?
#
loop_
_entity_poly.entity_id
_entity_poly.type
_entity_poly.pdbx_seq_one_letter_code
_entity_poly.pdbx_strand_id
1 'polypeptide(L)'
;MLQYRIYLYCSERSLDLRLELQNNSQSLVFCSVSGVSLGQVPPNGSVSFSVEILPVSIGFQSISGLRIVDSFSKRAYDHDDVAQVFVM
;
A
#
# COMPACT_ATOMS: atom_id res chain seq x y z
N MET A 1 11.39 6.86 -11.09
CA MET A 1 10.77 6.36 -9.85
C MET A 1 9.57 7.25 -9.56
N LEU A 2 8.39 6.66 -9.39
CA LEU A 2 7.13 7.37 -9.19
C LEU A 2 6.72 7.27 -7.73
N GLN A 3 6.43 8.41 -7.10
CA GLN A 3 5.97 8.47 -5.71
C GLN A 3 4.45 8.63 -5.68
N TYR A 4 3.75 7.67 -5.08
CA TYR A 4 2.31 7.69 -4.89
C TYR A 4 1.97 7.98 -3.44
N ARG A 5 0.94 8.78 -3.19
CA ARG A 5 0.41 9.03 -1.85
C ARG A 5 -0.96 8.36 -1.72
N ILE A 6 -1.08 7.46 -0.75
CA ILE A 6 -2.27 6.62 -0.55
C ILE A 6 -2.91 7.01 0.78
N TYR A 7 -4.24 7.02 0.82
CA TYR A 7 -5.03 7.33 2.01
C TYR A 7 -5.86 6.12 2.41
N LEU A 8 -5.73 5.69 3.66
CA LEU A 8 -6.53 4.61 4.26
C LEU A 8 -7.53 5.21 5.25
N TYR A 9 -8.79 4.79 5.17
CA TYR A 9 -9.84 5.18 6.11
C TYR A 9 -10.21 4.02 7.04
N CYS A 10 -10.34 4.28 8.35
CA CYS A 10 -10.63 3.27 9.37
C CYS A 10 -12.00 3.51 10.01
N SER A 11 -12.87 2.49 10.07
CA SER A 11 -14.29 2.67 10.39
C SER A 11 -14.63 2.67 11.89
N GLU A 12 -14.25 1.64 12.67
CA GLU A 12 -14.98 1.39 13.93
C GLU A 12 -14.14 1.32 15.21
N ARG A 13 -12.81 1.23 15.13
CA ARG A 13 -11.93 1.14 16.31
C ARG A 13 -10.55 1.70 16.03
N SER A 14 -9.78 1.91 17.10
CA SER A 14 -8.36 2.22 16.97
C SER A 14 -7.59 1.03 16.40
N LEU A 15 -6.75 1.26 15.40
CA LEU A 15 -5.92 0.25 14.76
C LEU A 15 -4.45 0.64 14.88
N ASP A 16 -3.55 -0.34 15.02
CA ASP A 16 -2.11 -0.12 14.93
C ASP A 16 -1.60 -0.75 13.63
N LEU A 17 -1.37 0.08 12.61
CA LEU A 17 -1.23 -0.39 11.24
C LEU A 17 0.25 -0.50 10.83
N ARG A 18 0.53 -1.50 10.01
CA ARG A 18 1.82 -1.70 9.34
C ARG A 18 1.58 -1.96 7.86
N LEU A 19 2.39 -1.34 7.02
CA LEU A 19 2.41 -1.57 5.57
C LEU A 19 3.34 -2.73 5.24
N GLU A 20 2.84 -3.71 4.50
CA GLU A 20 3.62 -4.77 3.87
C GLU A 20 3.45 -4.67 2.36
N LEU A 21 4.58 -4.66 1.64
CA LEU A 21 4.63 -4.62 0.19
C LEU A 21 4.90 -6.02 -0.34
N GLN A 22 4.01 -6.52 -1.19
CA GLN A 22 4.14 -7.81 -1.87
C GLN A 22 4.52 -7.56 -3.32
N ASN A 23 5.67 -8.08 -3.74
CA ASN A 23 6.14 -7.93 -5.11
C ASN A 23 5.60 -9.07 -6.00
N ASN A 24 4.28 -9.03 -6.25
CA ASN A 24 3.59 -10.07 -7.02
C ASN A 24 3.50 -9.73 -8.51
N SER A 25 3.87 -8.51 -8.91
CA SER A 25 3.83 -8.04 -10.29
C SER A 25 5.17 -8.24 -11.00
N GLN A 26 5.11 -8.61 -12.28
CA GLN A 26 6.28 -8.64 -13.17
C GLN A 26 6.50 -7.31 -13.90
N SER A 27 5.52 -6.40 -13.85
CA SER A 27 5.56 -5.12 -14.57
C SER A 27 5.96 -3.95 -13.67
N LEU A 28 5.74 -4.03 -12.36
CA LEU A 28 6.08 -2.99 -11.39
C LEU A 28 6.95 -3.57 -10.27
N VAL A 29 7.90 -2.77 -9.78
CA VAL A 29 8.71 -3.09 -8.61
C VAL A 29 8.50 -2.03 -7.54
N PHE A 30 8.16 -2.47 -6.32
CA PHE A 30 8.19 -1.60 -5.15
C PHE A 30 9.64 -1.30 -4.75
N CYS A 31 9.96 -0.02 -4.64
CA CYS A 31 11.27 0.47 -4.20
C CYS A 31 11.25 0.95 -2.73
N SER A 32 10.07 1.11 -2.14
CA SER A 32 9.93 1.45 -0.72
C SER A 32 10.17 0.26 0.21
N VAL A 33 10.45 0.57 1.48
CA VAL A 33 10.65 -0.43 2.53
C VAL A 33 9.31 -1.07 2.91
N SER A 34 9.28 -2.41 2.90
CA SER A 34 8.17 -3.21 3.43
C SER A 34 8.28 -3.35 4.95
N GLY A 35 7.14 -3.48 5.63
CA GLY A 35 7.07 -3.66 7.08
C GLY A 35 7.10 -2.37 7.89
N VAL A 36 6.94 -1.21 7.25
CA VAL A 36 6.93 0.11 7.88
C VAL A 36 5.68 0.27 8.75
N SER A 37 5.86 0.70 9.99
CA SER A 37 4.74 1.07 10.87
C SER A 37 4.09 2.35 10.35
N LEU A 38 2.77 2.32 10.18
CA LEU A 38 1.92 3.47 9.87
C LEU A 38 1.39 4.15 11.15
N GLY A 39 1.63 3.52 12.30
CA GLY A 39 1.22 4.00 13.62
C GLY A 39 -0.24 3.71 13.97
N GLN A 40 -0.66 4.29 15.09
CA GLN A 40 -2.02 4.16 15.58
C GLN A 40 -2.97 5.12 14.87
N VAL A 41 -4.07 4.58 14.34
CA VAL A 41 -5.14 5.32 13.70
C VAL A 41 -6.37 5.27 14.60
N PRO A 42 -6.95 6.43 15.00
CA PRO A 42 -8.16 6.45 15.83
C PRO A 42 -9.40 5.96 15.04
N PRO A 43 -10.51 5.61 15.73
CA PRO A 43 -11.79 5.32 15.08
C PRO A 43 -12.21 6.48 14.16
N ASN A 44 -12.73 6.17 12.97
CA ASN A 44 -13.07 7.16 11.92
C ASN A 44 -11.87 8.02 11.45
N GLY A 45 -10.64 7.60 11.78
CA GLY A 45 -9.42 8.27 11.36
C GLY A 45 -8.95 7.82 9.99
N SER A 46 -7.93 8.52 9.50
CA SER A 46 -7.21 8.14 8.30
C SER A 46 -5.70 8.25 8.50
N VAL A 47 -4.97 7.49 7.70
CA VAL A 47 -3.51 7.60 7.61
C VAL A 47 -3.11 7.69 6.16
N SER A 48 -2.10 8.51 5.87
CA SER A 48 -1.51 8.61 4.53
C SER A 48 -0.07 8.14 4.55
N PHE A 49 0.32 7.40 3.52
CA PHE A 49 1.70 6.94 3.34
C PHE A 49 2.11 7.10 1.88
N SER A 50 3.42 7.06 1.64
CA SER A 50 3.98 7.09 0.30
C SER A 50 4.63 5.76 -0.05
N VAL A 51 4.43 5.35 -1.29
CA VAL A 51 5.15 4.24 -1.91
C VAL A 51 5.83 4.72 -3.17
N GLU A 52 7.05 4.25 -3.35
CA GLU A 52 7.86 4.52 -4.51
C GLU A 52 7.90 3.27 -5.37
N ILE A 53 7.53 3.44 -6.63
CA ILE A 53 7.35 2.34 -7.57
C ILE A 53 8.18 2.62 -8.82
N LEU A 54 8.83 1.58 -9.33
CA LEU A 54 9.52 1.57 -10.61
C LEU A 54 8.77 0.66 -11.58
N PRO A 55 8.17 1.21 -12.64
CA PRO A 55 7.71 0.41 -13.77
C PRO A 55 8.88 -0.17 -14.54
N VAL A 56 8.78 -1.47 -14.85
CA VAL A 56 9.81 -2.25 -15.55
C VAL A 56 9.31 -2.84 -16.88
N SER A 57 8.03 -2.64 -17.22
CA SER A 57 7.48 -2.96 -18.55
C SER A 57 6.72 -1.77 -19.15
N ILE A 58 6.44 -1.84 -20.45
CA ILE A 58 5.53 -0.90 -21.13
C ILE A 58 4.06 -1.35 -20.98
N GLY A 59 3.13 -0.44 -21.29
CA GLY A 59 1.69 -0.69 -21.27
C GLY A 59 1.01 -0.29 -19.95
N PHE A 60 -0.25 -0.71 -19.82
CA PHE A 60 -1.04 -0.50 -18.61
C PHE A 60 -0.58 -1.45 -17.50
N GLN A 61 -0.33 -0.88 -16.33
CA GLN A 61 0.23 -1.60 -15.19
C GLN A 61 -0.60 -1.28 -13.96
N SER A 62 -1.17 -2.34 -13.39
CA SER A 62 -1.96 -2.23 -12.17
C SER A 62 -1.06 -2.16 -10.95
N ILE A 63 -1.33 -1.21 -10.06
CA ILE A 63 -0.68 -1.10 -8.76
C ILE A 63 -1.43 -2.01 -7.80
N SER A 64 -0.78 -3.11 -7.43
CA SER A 64 -1.31 -4.18 -6.59
C SER A 64 -0.24 -4.63 -5.57
N GLY A 65 -0.59 -5.47 -4.61
CA GLY A 65 0.36 -6.00 -3.62
C GLY A 65 0.57 -5.09 -2.41
N LEU A 66 -0.35 -4.16 -2.14
CA LEU A 66 -0.35 -3.38 -0.90
C LEU A 66 -1.11 -4.16 0.17
N ARG A 67 -0.42 -4.58 1.23
CA ARG A 67 -1.04 -5.26 2.36
C ARG A 67 -0.94 -4.38 3.60
N ILE A 68 -2.07 -4.15 4.26
CA ILE A 68 -2.14 -3.45 5.53
C ILE A 68 -2.39 -4.48 6.63
N VAL A 69 -1.54 -4.50 7.65
CA VAL A 69 -1.64 -5.44 8.77
C VAL A 69 -1.96 -4.66 10.04
N ASP A 70 -3.03 -5.05 10.73
CA ASP A 70 -3.30 -4.63 12.10
C ASP A 70 -2.41 -5.43 13.05
N SER A 71 -1.46 -4.75 13.68
CA SER A 71 -0.45 -5.33 14.57
C SER A 71 -1.06 -5.96 15.81
N PHE A 72 -2.21 -5.48 16.27
CA PHE A 72 -2.91 -6.00 17.46
C PHE A 72 -3.71 -7.26 17.13
N SER A 73 -4.58 -7.19 16.12
CA SER A 73 -5.44 -8.34 15.78
C SER A 73 -4.82 -9.34 14.81
N LYS A 74 -3.64 -9.02 14.25
CA LYS A 74 -2.97 -9.77 13.18
C LYS A 74 -3.79 -9.93 11.91
N ARG A 75 -4.86 -9.13 11.75
CA ARG A 75 -5.68 -9.13 10.55
C ARG A 75 -4.95 -8.42 9.43
N ALA A 76 -4.94 -9.04 8.26
CA ALA A 76 -4.40 -8.46 7.04
C ALA A 76 -5.52 -8.00 6.12
N TYR A 77 -5.29 -6.89 5.43
CA TYR A 77 -6.16 -6.28 4.44
C TYR A 77 -5.32 -6.12 3.16
N ASP A 78 -5.58 -6.97 2.18
CA ASP A 78 -4.88 -6.92 0.90
C ASP A 78 -5.63 -5.96 -0.04
N HIS A 79 -4.88 -5.04 -0.67
CA HIS A 79 -5.36 -4.02 -1.57
C HIS A 79 -4.68 -4.16 -2.92
N ASP A 80 -5.41 -4.73 -3.87
CA ASP A 80 -5.00 -4.90 -5.26
C ASP A 80 -5.76 -3.96 -6.18
N ASP A 81 -5.17 -3.68 -7.34
CA ASP A 81 -5.73 -2.85 -8.41
C ASP A 81 -6.17 -1.45 -7.95
N VAL A 82 -5.43 -0.86 -7.01
CA VAL A 82 -5.78 0.42 -6.38
C VAL A 82 -5.62 1.62 -7.33
N ALA A 83 -4.82 1.46 -8.37
CA ALA A 83 -4.60 2.44 -9.43
C ALA A 83 -3.96 1.77 -10.66
N GLN A 84 -3.99 2.44 -11.80
CA GLN A 84 -3.26 2.01 -13.00
C GLN A 84 -2.36 3.12 -13.54
N VAL A 85 -1.22 2.70 -14.07
CA VAL A 85 -0.23 3.57 -14.72
C VAL A 85 -0.03 3.08 -16.14
N PHE A 86 -0.06 4.00 -17.09
CA PHE A 86 0.31 3.70 -18.48
C PHE A 86 1.76 4.16 -18.72
N VAL A 87 2.61 3.26 -19.18
CA VAL A 87 4.02 3.54 -19.53
C VAL A 87 4.21 3.31 -21.02
N MET A 88 4.79 4.31 -21.70
CA MET A 88 5.07 4.31 -23.14
C MET A 88 6.55 4.18 -23.41
#